data_AF-A0AAY4DGT6-F1
#
_entry.id   AF-A0AAY4DGT6-F1
#
_cell.length_a   1.000
_cell.length_b   1.000
_cell.length_c   1.000
_cell.angle_alpha   90.00
_cell.angle_beta   90.00
_cell.angle_gamma   90.00
#
_symmetry.space_group_name_H-M   'P 1'
#
loop_
_entity.id
_entity.type
_entity.pdbx_description
1 polymer ?
#
loop_
_entity_poly.entity_id
_entity_poly.type
_entity_poly.pdbx_seq_one_letter_code
_entity_poly.pdbx_strand_id
1 'polypeptide(L)'
;GWSRRTRKLRSSPEEEGAMSFRRGVVRQSKFRHVFAQAWKAEQCLDDVRVTRVTWEGPLCAANPKFVAVIVEASGGGAFLVLPLSKSGRVDQATPTVCGHAAPVLDVQWCPHDDNVIASASEDCTVKVWQIPDGGLTAPLTEAAVTLEGHSKRVGIVAWHPTTLNILLTAGCDNLLCVWDVGTGELVYQLPDAHPDLIYSVSWNKEGSAICTTCKDKALRVIDPRRGTVLKKAHEGTRPMRAVFLSDGKILTTGFSRMSERQLALWDPMDMSEPMAVQEMDTSNGVLLPFYDPDTNMVYLCGKGDCTIRYFEITDESPYVHFLSLYSSKEPQRGAGFLSKRGVDVNKCEIARFYKLHERKVEPISMTVPRKSDLFQVDLYPDTAGLEPSLVPEDWIAGQDAPPILVSLSGGYTAPPSKNTLRDTVKVRPKLPLQSPDSPVTTPTFEDTDVLQPAQEVKAASDRAKQEVRVEPSFSFFFFFFFCRPGDVHNAAHCNSPLVQEDPLCDLLAEVKALRALVLAQGQRIDLLEKQLARIEDGDV
;
A
#
# COMPACT_ATOMS: atom_id res chain seq x y z
N GLY A 1 -4.23 65.44 64.70
CA GLY A 1 -4.00 64.03 65.08
C GLY A 1 -3.92 63.18 63.82
N TRP A 2 -3.26 62.01 63.91
CA TRP A 2 -3.15 60.93 62.89
C TRP A 2 -2.51 61.37 61.54
N SER A 3 -1.27 60.98 61.21
CA SER A 3 -0.79 59.63 60.83
C SER A 3 -1.41 59.16 59.49
N ARG A 4 -0.65 58.78 58.44
CA ARG A 4 0.47 57.82 58.45
C ARG A 4 1.60 58.16 57.46
N ARG A 5 2.82 57.68 57.79
CA ARG A 5 3.99 57.59 56.89
C ARG A 5 3.81 56.41 55.92
N THR A 6 4.12 56.58 54.64
CA THR A 6 4.42 55.46 53.72
C THR A 6 5.92 55.15 53.76
N ARG A 7 6.26 53.91 54.12
CA ARG A 7 7.65 53.44 54.26
C ARG A 7 7.99 52.62 53.03
N LYS A 8 9.04 52.99 52.28
CA LYS A 8 9.54 52.18 51.16
C LYS A 8 9.93 50.78 51.68
N LEU A 9 9.30 49.74 51.14
CA LEU A 9 9.82 48.39 51.14
C LEU A 9 10.58 48.18 49.82
N ARG A 10 11.77 47.60 49.89
CA ARG A 10 12.48 47.07 48.73
C ARG A 10 12.05 45.61 48.57
N SER A 11 11.62 45.24 47.37
CA SER A 11 11.64 43.86 46.88
C SER A 11 12.68 43.76 45.75
N SER A 12 13.16 42.53 45.52
CA SER A 12 14.25 42.17 44.61
C SER A 12 13.95 42.45 43.13
N PRO A 13 14.97 42.58 42.26
CA PRO A 13 14.76 42.68 40.83
C PRO A 13 14.21 41.36 40.29
N GLU A 14 13.01 41.39 39.72
CA GLU A 14 12.59 40.38 38.76
C GLU A 14 13.33 40.65 37.45
N GLU A 15 13.88 39.60 36.84
CA GLU A 15 14.43 39.70 35.49
C GLU A 15 13.27 39.91 34.51
N GLU A 16 13.02 41.18 34.14
CA GLU A 16 12.29 41.48 32.91
C GLU A 16 13.10 40.96 31.73
N GLY A 17 12.89 39.69 31.41
CA GLY A 17 13.36 39.04 30.21
C GLY A 17 12.74 39.74 29.01
N ALA A 18 13.41 40.79 28.54
CA ALA A 18 12.99 41.57 27.40
C ALA A 18 12.75 40.61 26.23
N MET A 19 11.48 40.47 25.83
CA MET A 19 11.12 39.78 24.59
C MET A 19 11.73 40.56 23.43
N SER A 20 12.96 40.18 23.09
CA SER A 20 13.56 40.51 21.82
C SER A 20 12.62 39.94 20.76
N PHE A 21 11.84 40.83 20.14
CA PHE A 21 11.19 40.58 18.85
C PHE A 21 12.32 40.35 17.83
N ARG A 22 12.89 39.14 17.86
CA ARG A 22 13.69 38.61 16.76
C ARG A 22 12.81 38.78 15.53
N ARG A 23 13.24 39.61 14.59
CA ARG A 23 12.60 39.73 13.27
C ARG A 23 12.49 38.31 12.74
N GLY A 24 11.26 37.79 12.68
CA GLY A 24 11.03 36.39 12.37
C GLY A 24 11.70 36.05 11.05
N VAL A 25 12.64 35.11 11.08
CA VAL A 25 13.20 34.55 9.85
C VAL A 25 12.04 33.80 9.21
N VAL A 26 11.41 34.43 8.21
CA VAL A 26 10.31 33.79 7.48
C VAL A 26 10.91 32.59 6.76
N ARG A 27 10.53 31.38 7.18
CA ARG A 27 10.96 30.13 6.55
C ARG A 27 10.75 30.23 5.04
N GLN A 28 11.83 30.07 4.29
CA GLN A 28 11.78 30.13 2.84
C GLN A 28 11.27 28.80 2.29
N SER A 29 9.99 28.75 1.94
CA SER A 29 9.39 27.63 1.22
C SER A 29 9.01 28.06 -0.19
N LYS A 30 9.46 27.28 -1.19
CA LYS A 30 9.03 27.45 -2.60
C LYS A 30 7.53 27.19 -2.80
N PHE A 31 6.90 26.49 -1.84
CA PHE A 31 5.48 26.16 -1.83
C PHE A 31 4.61 27.12 -0.99
N ARG A 32 5.22 28.13 -0.34
CA ARG A 32 4.52 29.12 0.52
C ARG A 32 3.31 29.79 -0.14
N HIS A 33 3.33 29.92 -1.47
CA HIS A 33 2.31 30.58 -2.28
C HIS A 33 1.57 29.61 -3.21
N VAL A 34 1.62 28.29 -2.97
CA VAL A 34 0.72 27.34 -3.63
C VAL A 34 -0.72 27.80 -3.40
N PHE A 35 -1.49 27.89 -4.48
CA PHE A 35 -2.90 28.18 -4.44
C PHE A 35 -3.68 27.08 -5.16
N ALA A 36 -4.92 26.90 -4.70
CA ALA A 36 -5.84 25.90 -5.22
C ALA A 36 -6.92 26.58 -6.05
N GLN A 37 -7.09 26.14 -7.30
CA GLN A 37 -8.08 26.69 -8.22
C GLN A 37 -9.00 25.58 -8.72
N ALA A 38 -10.28 25.64 -8.34
CA ALA A 38 -11.32 24.84 -8.95
C ALA A 38 -11.52 25.25 -10.42
N TRP A 39 -11.74 24.26 -11.28
CA TRP A 39 -12.00 24.48 -12.70
C TRP A 39 -13.39 25.10 -12.93
N LYS A 40 -13.62 25.63 -14.14
CA LYS A 40 -14.94 26.16 -14.51
C LYS A 40 -15.97 25.01 -14.57
N ALA A 41 -17.24 25.32 -14.35
CA ALA A 41 -18.33 24.34 -14.39
C ALA A 41 -18.34 23.50 -15.69
N GLU A 42 -18.13 24.14 -16.84
CA GLU A 42 -18.02 23.50 -18.17
C GLU A 42 -16.93 22.42 -18.28
N GLN A 43 -15.92 22.48 -17.39
CA GLN A 43 -14.78 21.57 -17.33
C GLN A 43 -14.92 20.54 -16.20
N CYS A 44 -16.00 20.59 -15.42
CA CYS A 44 -16.36 19.57 -14.44
C CYS A 44 -17.11 18.41 -15.12
N LEU A 45 -17.33 17.31 -14.39
CA LEU A 45 -18.25 16.25 -14.81
C LEU A 45 -19.55 16.39 -14.01
N ASP A 46 -20.67 16.66 -14.67
CA ASP A 46 -21.97 16.84 -14.03
C ASP A 46 -22.90 15.63 -14.20
N ASP A 47 -23.87 15.48 -13.30
CA ASP A 47 -24.85 14.37 -13.21
C ASP A 47 -24.24 12.98 -12.89
N VAL A 48 -22.98 12.95 -12.42
CA VAL A 48 -22.30 11.74 -11.94
C VAL A 48 -22.84 11.35 -10.56
N ARG A 49 -23.67 10.30 -10.48
CA ARG A 49 -24.23 9.78 -9.22
C ARG A 49 -23.18 9.07 -8.37
N VAL A 50 -22.41 9.82 -7.58
CA VAL A 50 -21.39 9.28 -6.67
C VAL A 50 -22.04 8.39 -5.61
N THR A 51 -21.40 7.26 -5.29
CA THR A 51 -21.91 6.28 -4.33
C THR A 51 -22.27 6.90 -2.97
N ARG A 52 -23.41 6.47 -2.41
CA ARG A 52 -23.85 6.85 -1.05
C ARG A 52 -23.44 5.86 0.03
N VAL A 53 -22.69 4.79 -0.32
CA VAL A 53 -22.21 3.80 0.65
C VAL A 53 -21.38 4.49 1.75
N THR A 54 -21.63 4.07 2.99
CA THR A 54 -20.91 4.54 4.18
C THR A 54 -19.57 3.82 4.31
N TRP A 55 -18.69 4.06 3.34
CA TRP A 55 -17.28 3.66 3.38
C TRP A 55 -16.38 4.89 3.52
N GLU A 56 -15.30 4.73 4.27
CA GLU A 56 -14.28 5.77 4.47
C GLU A 56 -13.11 5.47 3.52
N GLY A 57 -13.08 6.17 2.38
CA GLY A 57 -12.05 6.00 1.35
C GLY A 57 -12.14 7.12 0.30
N PRO A 58 -11.21 7.15 -0.69
CA PRO A 58 -11.17 8.18 -1.72
C PRO A 58 -12.42 8.24 -2.60
N LEU A 59 -13.02 7.06 -2.89
CA LEU A 59 -14.14 6.83 -3.82
C LEU A 59 -13.87 7.25 -5.29
N CYS A 60 -12.66 7.70 -5.59
CA CYS A 60 -12.21 8.17 -6.89
C CYS A 60 -10.70 7.98 -7.03
N ALA A 61 -10.25 7.59 -8.21
CA ALA A 61 -8.84 7.42 -8.54
C ALA A 61 -8.57 7.99 -9.94
N ALA A 62 -7.45 8.69 -10.13
CA ALA A 62 -7.12 9.34 -11.40
C ALA A 62 -5.67 9.06 -11.81
N ASN A 63 -5.48 8.69 -13.08
CA ASN A 63 -4.19 8.54 -13.74
C ASN A 63 -4.13 9.47 -14.97
N PRO A 64 -3.03 9.51 -15.77
CA PRO A 64 -2.91 10.47 -16.86
C PRO A 64 -3.92 10.29 -18.01
N LYS A 65 -4.58 9.13 -18.11
CA LYS A 65 -5.58 8.82 -19.16
C LYS A 65 -7.01 9.00 -18.66
N PHE A 66 -7.30 8.56 -17.44
CA PHE A 66 -8.67 8.34 -16.96
C PHE A 66 -8.91 8.83 -15.53
N VAL A 67 -10.17 9.18 -15.26
CA VAL A 67 -10.73 9.31 -13.91
C VAL A 67 -11.74 8.19 -13.68
N ALA A 68 -11.57 7.45 -12.59
CA ALA A 68 -12.48 6.42 -12.12
C ALA A 68 -13.24 6.93 -10.89
N VAL A 69 -14.56 6.74 -10.85
CA VAL A 69 -15.44 7.21 -9.76
C VAL A 69 -16.42 6.11 -9.38
N ILE A 70 -16.52 5.78 -8.10
CA ILE A 70 -17.49 4.79 -7.62
C ILE A 70 -18.90 5.42 -7.65
N VAL A 71 -19.85 4.78 -8.33
CA VAL A 71 -21.19 5.32 -8.59
C VAL A 71 -22.30 4.44 -8.00
N GLU A 72 -23.49 5.03 -7.82
CA GLU A 72 -24.70 4.28 -7.47
C GLU A 72 -25.12 3.35 -8.63
N ALA A 73 -25.19 2.05 -8.35
CA ALA A 73 -25.78 1.03 -9.21
C ALA A 73 -27.17 0.61 -8.68
N SER A 74 -28.11 0.28 -9.57
CA SER A 74 -29.44 -0.23 -9.19
C SER A 74 -29.43 -1.70 -8.72
N GLY A 75 -28.31 -2.39 -8.92
CA GLY A 75 -28.04 -3.74 -8.45
C GLY A 75 -26.54 -4.04 -8.65
N GLY A 76 -25.95 -4.81 -7.74
CA GLY A 76 -24.51 -5.06 -7.74
C GLY A 76 -23.66 -3.85 -7.37
N GLY A 77 -22.41 -3.83 -7.86
CA GLY A 77 -21.48 -2.71 -7.72
C GLY A 77 -20.98 -2.24 -9.06
N ALA A 78 -20.85 -0.92 -9.21
CA ALA A 78 -20.30 -0.32 -10.42
C ALA A 78 -19.42 0.89 -10.13
N PHE A 79 -18.48 1.14 -11.04
CA PHE A 79 -17.73 2.40 -11.11
C PHE A 79 -17.68 2.91 -12.54
N LEU A 80 -17.68 4.23 -12.66
CA LEU A 80 -17.60 4.96 -13.91
C LEU A 80 -16.12 5.21 -14.24
N VAL A 81 -15.71 5.01 -15.49
CA VAL A 81 -14.36 5.33 -15.98
C VAL A 81 -14.49 6.25 -17.19
N LEU A 82 -13.92 7.45 -17.11
CA LEU A 82 -13.96 8.45 -18.19
C LEU A 82 -12.56 8.95 -18.55
N PRO A 83 -12.26 9.21 -19.84
CA PRO A 83 -11.05 9.92 -20.24
C PRO A 83 -10.98 11.31 -19.60
N LEU A 84 -9.79 11.76 -19.21
CA LEU A 84 -9.59 13.09 -18.58
C LEU A 84 -10.03 14.27 -19.47
N SER A 85 -10.12 14.06 -20.78
CA SER A 85 -10.59 15.04 -21.76
C SER A 85 -12.11 15.22 -21.80
N LYS A 86 -12.88 14.32 -21.17
CA LYS A 86 -14.34 14.42 -21.12
C LYS A 86 -14.76 15.38 -20.01
N SER A 87 -15.64 16.34 -20.34
CA SER A 87 -16.25 17.27 -19.38
C SER A 87 -17.72 17.52 -19.72
N GLY A 88 -18.40 18.30 -18.88
CA GLY A 88 -19.83 18.57 -18.97
C GLY A 88 -20.68 17.44 -18.40
N ARG A 89 -21.94 17.38 -18.84
CA ARG A 89 -22.92 16.41 -18.34
C ARG A 89 -22.59 14.98 -18.80
N VAL A 90 -22.48 14.07 -17.84
CA VAL A 90 -22.36 12.63 -18.09
C VAL A 90 -23.76 12.05 -18.28
N ASP A 91 -24.00 11.45 -19.44
CA ASP A 91 -25.30 10.81 -19.71
C ASP A 91 -25.51 9.55 -18.85
N GLN A 92 -26.76 9.27 -18.49
CA GLN A 92 -27.13 8.13 -17.64
C GLN A 92 -26.89 6.77 -18.33
N ALA A 93 -26.86 6.70 -19.66
CA ALA A 93 -26.49 5.48 -20.39
C ALA A 93 -24.98 5.37 -20.65
N THR A 94 -24.15 6.27 -20.11
CA THR A 94 -22.69 6.13 -20.17
C THR A 94 -22.27 4.77 -19.58
N PRO A 95 -21.50 3.95 -20.31
CA PRO A 95 -21.10 2.63 -19.84
C PRO A 95 -20.21 2.72 -18.58
N THR A 96 -20.41 1.77 -17.68
CA THR A 96 -19.67 1.60 -16.42
C THR A 96 -18.97 0.24 -16.40
N VAL A 97 -18.04 0.07 -15.46
CA VAL A 97 -17.54 -1.25 -15.08
C VAL A 97 -18.52 -1.83 -14.05
N CYS A 98 -19.06 -3.02 -14.29
CA CYS A 98 -20.27 -3.52 -13.62
C CYS A 98 -20.34 -5.05 -13.45
N GLY A 99 -19.22 -5.70 -13.17
CA GLY A 99 -19.17 -7.15 -12.87
C GLY A 99 -19.06 -7.52 -11.38
N HIS A 100 -19.28 -6.59 -10.45
CA HIS A 100 -19.36 -6.88 -9.01
C HIS A 100 -20.80 -7.15 -8.56
N ALA A 101 -20.99 -8.15 -7.70
CA ALA A 101 -22.29 -8.59 -7.21
C ALA A 101 -22.84 -7.76 -6.04
N ALA A 102 -22.01 -6.90 -5.44
CA ALA A 102 -22.38 -5.96 -4.37
C ALA A 102 -21.55 -4.66 -4.49
N PRO A 103 -21.86 -3.60 -3.72
CA PRO A 103 -21.24 -2.28 -3.91
C PRO A 103 -19.70 -2.29 -3.88
N VAL A 104 -19.09 -1.52 -4.78
CA VAL A 104 -17.64 -1.30 -4.80
C VAL A 104 -17.29 -0.32 -3.67
N LEU A 105 -16.23 -0.64 -2.93
CA LEU A 105 -15.76 0.13 -1.76
C LEU A 105 -14.50 0.93 -2.05
N ASP A 106 -13.60 0.39 -2.88
CA ASP A 106 -12.32 1.01 -3.22
C ASP A 106 -11.92 0.70 -4.67
N VAL A 107 -11.18 1.64 -5.28
CA VAL A 107 -10.67 1.54 -6.66
C VAL A 107 -9.29 2.17 -6.78
N GLN A 108 -8.35 1.49 -7.44
CA GLN A 108 -6.99 2.02 -7.62
C GLN A 108 -6.39 1.61 -8.96
N TRP A 109 -5.84 2.58 -9.69
CA TRP A 109 -5.08 2.36 -10.92
C TRP A 109 -3.75 1.67 -10.62
N CYS A 110 -3.32 0.78 -11.51
CA CYS A 110 -1.99 0.20 -11.46
C CYS A 110 -0.94 1.30 -11.69
N PRO A 111 0.13 1.40 -10.88
CA PRO A 111 1.18 2.39 -11.09
C PRO A 111 1.99 2.12 -12.37
N HIS A 112 1.97 0.88 -12.87
CA HIS A 112 2.76 0.39 -14.00
C HIS A 112 2.00 0.29 -15.32
N ASP A 113 0.66 0.42 -15.32
CA ASP A 113 -0.17 0.38 -16.53
C ASP A 113 -1.38 1.30 -16.41
N ASP A 114 -1.38 2.40 -17.17
CA ASP A 114 -2.43 3.43 -17.15
C ASP A 114 -3.81 2.93 -17.68
N ASN A 115 -3.89 1.69 -18.18
CA ASN A 115 -5.12 1.06 -18.62
C ASN A 115 -5.65 0.01 -17.63
N VAL A 116 -4.96 -0.24 -16.52
CA VAL A 116 -5.30 -1.28 -15.54
C VAL A 116 -5.80 -0.68 -14.24
N ILE A 117 -6.96 -1.15 -13.77
CA ILE A 117 -7.55 -0.74 -12.49
C ILE A 117 -7.99 -1.94 -11.68
N ALA A 118 -7.74 -1.92 -10.37
CA ALA A 118 -8.29 -2.87 -9.40
C ALA A 118 -9.51 -2.25 -8.70
N SER A 119 -10.51 -3.07 -8.39
CA SER A 119 -11.67 -2.68 -7.56
C SER A 119 -11.96 -3.74 -6.51
N ALA A 120 -12.31 -3.30 -5.31
CA ALA A 120 -12.71 -4.15 -4.18
C ALA A 120 -14.16 -3.89 -3.78
N SER A 121 -14.88 -4.92 -3.36
CA SER A 121 -16.34 -4.90 -3.19
C SER A 121 -16.83 -5.56 -1.91
N GLU A 122 -18.07 -5.24 -1.54
CA GLU A 122 -18.86 -5.98 -0.56
C GLU A 122 -19.14 -7.44 -0.93
N ASP A 123 -18.91 -7.86 -2.19
CA ASP A 123 -19.05 -9.25 -2.62
C ASP A 123 -17.86 -10.15 -2.22
N CYS A 124 -16.94 -9.63 -1.41
CA CYS A 124 -15.73 -10.31 -0.90
C CYS A 124 -14.67 -10.58 -1.97
N THR A 125 -14.86 -10.14 -3.22
CA THR A 125 -13.88 -10.29 -4.30
C THR A 125 -13.12 -9.00 -4.58
N VAL A 126 -11.92 -9.15 -5.16
CA VAL A 126 -11.21 -8.06 -5.83
C VAL A 126 -11.11 -8.41 -7.30
N LYS A 127 -11.42 -7.45 -8.17
CA LYS A 127 -11.43 -7.64 -9.63
C LYS A 127 -10.48 -6.65 -10.29
N VAL A 128 -9.74 -7.14 -11.28
CA VAL A 128 -8.81 -6.32 -12.07
C VAL A 128 -9.32 -6.20 -13.50
N TRP A 129 -9.30 -4.99 -14.04
CA TRP A 129 -9.97 -4.62 -15.29
C TRP A 129 -8.99 -3.97 -16.26
N GLN A 130 -9.06 -4.35 -17.53
CA GLN A 130 -8.37 -3.65 -18.62
C GLN A 130 -9.34 -2.66 -19.28
N ILE A 131 -9.01 -1.37 -19.20
CA ILE A 131 -9.76 -0.27 -19.80
C ILE A 131 -9.21 0.03 -21.21
N PRO A 132 -10.03 0.04 -22.27
CA PRO A 132 -9.58 0.43 -23.61
C PRO A 132 -9.11 1.89 -23.65
N ASP A 133 -8.11 2.21 -24.48
CA ASP A 133 -7.53 3.56 -24.57
C ASP A 133 -8.54 4.69 -24.88
N GLY A 134 -9.61 4.39 -25.61
CA GLY A 134 -10.71 5.34 -25.87
C GLY A 134 -11.72 5.50 -24.73
N GLY A 135 -11.52 4.82 -23.61
CA GLY A 135 -12.53 4.61 -22.57
C GLY A 135 -13.54 3.51 -22.94
N LEU A 136 -14.60 3.39 -22.13
CA LEU A 136 -15.65 2.38 -22.33
C LEU A 136 -16.64 2.78 -23.43
N THR A 137 -16.90 1.86 -24.36
CA THR A 137 -17.95 1.98 -25.40
C THR A 137 -19.21 1.15 -25.07
N ALA A 138 -19.05 0.12 -24.25
CA ALA A 138 -20.11 -0.73 -23.71
C ALA A 138 -19.79 -1.05 -22.23
N PRO A 139 -20.78 -1.45 -21.41
CA PRO A 139 -20.54 -1.80 -20.02
C PRO A 139 -19.55 -2.97 -19.89
N LEU A 140 -18.58 -2.86 -18.98
CA LEU A 140 -17.55 -3.87 -18.77
C LEU A 140 -17.92 -4.79 -17.61
N THR A 141 -18.41 -5.99 -17.94
CA THR A 141 -18.85 -7.01 -16.97
C THR A 141 -17.79 -8.07 -16.68
N GLU A 142 -16.92 -8.37 -17.64
CA GLU A 142 -15.87 -9.38 -17.51
C GLU A 142 -14.57 -8.76 -16.98
N ALA A 143 -14.12 -9.23 -15.82
CA ALA A 143 -12.82 -8.86 -15.26
C ALA A 143 -11.70 -9.65 -15.96
N ALA A 144 -10.51 -9.06 -16.06
CA ALA A 144 -9.31 -9.76 -16.54
C ALA A 144 -8.86 -10.84 -15.53
N VAL A 145 -8.96 -10.52 -14.24
CA VAL A 145 -8.67 -11.41 -13.11
C VAL A 145 -9.70 -11.16 -12.00
N THR A 146 -10.18 -12.22 -11.36
CA THR A 146 -10.93 -12.15 -10.09
C THR A 146 -10.11 -12.86 -9.03
N LEU A 147 -9.87 -12.16 -7.92
CA LEU A 147 -9.11 -12.63 -6.76
C LEU A 147 -10.13 -12.96 -5.65
N GLU A 148 -10.11 -14.22 -5.20
CA GLU A 148 -11.04 -14.77 -4.22
C GLU A 148 -10.24 -15.37 -3.06
N GLY A 149 -10.51 -14.92 -1.83
CA GLY A 149 -9.78 -15.36 -0.64
C GLY A 149 -10.16 -14.64 0.64
N HIS A 150 -10.77 -13.45 0.54
CA HIS A 150 -11.45 -12.83 1.67
C HIS A 150 -12.82 -13.48 1.91
N SER A 151 -13.17 -13.62 3.19
CA SER A 151 -14.44 -14.18 3.68
C SER A 151 -15.50 -13.12 4.00
N LYS A 152 -15.11 -11.83 3.92
CA LYS A 152 -15.95 -10.66 4.14
C LYS A 152 -15.57 -9.57 3.14
N ARG A 153 -16.40 -8.52 3.05
CA ARG A 153 -16.18 -7.36 2.17
C ARG A 153 -14.72 -6.86 2.17
N VAL A 154 -14.21 -6.60 0.98
CA VAL A 154 -12.87 -6.06 0.76
C VAL A 154 -13.00 -4.56 0.50
N GLY A 155 -12.23 -3.75 1.23
CA GLY A 155 -12.43 -2.29 1.23
C GLY A 155 -11.16 -1.46 1.16
N ILE A 156 -10.02 -2.10 0.93
CA ILE A 156 -8.71 -1.48 0.71
C ILE A 156 -8.01 -2.26 -0.41
N VAL A 157 -7.56 -1.56 -1.45
CA VAL A 157 -6.62 -2.06 -2.46
C VAL A 157 -5.36 -1.19 -2.49
N ALA A 158 -4.19 -1.83 -2.57
CA ALA A 158 -2.90 -1.15 -2.60
C ALA A 158 -1.92 -1.88 -3.54
N TRP A 159 -1.82 -1.41 -4.79
CA TRP A 159 -0.79 -1.86 -5.73
C TRP A 159 0.61 -1.62 -5.17
N HIS A 160 1.52 -2.55 -5.46
CA HIS A 160 2.93 -2.38 -5.14
C HIS A 160 3.55 -1.23 -5.97
N PRO A 161 4.41 -0.38 -5.39
CA PRO A 161 4.93 0.80 -6.08
C PRO A 161 6.05 0.53 -7.09
N THR A 162 6.73 -0.62 -6.97
CA THR A 162 8.00 -0.91 -7.68
C THR A 162 8.03 -2.28 -8.37
N THR A 163 7.02 -3.12 -8.18
CA THR A 163 7.02 -4.51 -8.65
C THR A 163 5.78 -4.77 -9.48
N LEU A 164 6.00 -5.32 -10.67
CA LEU A 164 4.92 -5.62 -11.60
C LEU A 164 3.88 -6.55 -10.96
N ASN A 165 2.60 -6.32 -11.25
CA ASN A 165 1.46 -7.19 -10.89
C ASN A 165 1.21 -7.50 -9.41
N ILE A 166 2.07 -7.09 -8.46
CA ILE A 166 1.83 -7.30 -7.03
C ILE A 166 0.73 -6.35 -6.52
N LEU A 167 -0.32 -6.92 -5.92
CA LEU A 167 -1.45 -6.19 -5.36
C LEU A 167 -1.72 -6.65 -3.92
N LEU A 168 -1.78 -5.71 -2.98
CA LEU A 168 -2.25 -5.96 -1.61
C LEU A 168 -3.74 -5.65 -1.49
N THR A 169 -4.46 -6.49 -0.75
CA THR A 169 -5.87 -6.32 -0.40
C THR A 169 -6.08 -6.49 1.10
N ALA A 170 -7.04 -5.74 1.68
CA ALA A 170 -7.44 -5.91 3.07
C ALA A 170 -8.96 -5.96 3.23
N GLY A 171 -9.45 -6.96 3.98
CA GLY A 171 -10.86 -7.23 4.20
C GLY A 171 -11.36 -6.89 5.60
N CYS A 172 -12.69 -6.84 5.76
CA CYS A 172 -13.34 -6.79 7.08
C CYS A 172 -13.27 -8.13 7.85
N ASP A 173 -12.56 -9.11 7.32
CA ASP A 173 -12.09 -10.31 8.02
C ASP A 173 -10.75 -10.10 8.74
N ASN A 174 -10.19 -8.90 8.66
CA ASN A 174 -8.92 -8.49 9.25
C ASN A 174 -7.70 -9.18 8.63
N LEU A 175 -7.90 -9.86 7.49
CA LEU A 175 -6.82 -10.47 6.73
C LEU A 175 -6.14 -9.43 5.84
N LEU A 176 -4.82 -9.52 5.74
CA LEU A 176 -4.06 -8.97 4.62
C LEU A 176 -3.71 -10.09 3.65
N CYS A 177 -3.98 -9.87 2.37
CA CYS A 177 -3.61 -10.77 1.29
C CYS A 177 -2.75 -10.02 0.27
N VAL A 178 -1.69 -10.65 -0.22
CA VAL A 178 -0.84 -10.14 -1.30
C VAL A 178 -0.93 -11.13 -2.46
N TRP A 179 -1.25 -10.60 -3.63
CA TRP A 179 -1.54 -11.37 -4.84
C TRP A 179 -0.54 -11.04 -5.94
N ASP A 180 -0.17 -12.02 -6.74
CA ASP A 180 0.35 -11.76 -8.07
C ASP A 180 -0.83 -11.78 -9.05
N VAL A 181 -1.18 -10.61 -9.59
CA VAL A 181 -2.28 -10.47 -10.56
C VAL A 181 -1.92 -11.11 -11.92
N GLY A 182 -0.64 -11.35 -12.23
CA GLY A 182 -0.21 -11.99 -13.46
C GLY A 182 -0.59 -13.48 -13.54
N THR A 183 -0.50 -14.17 -12.41
CA THR A 183 -0.92 -15.58 -12.25
C THR A 183 -2.32 -15.74 -11.65
N GLY A 184 -2.78 -14.76 -10.86
CA GLY A 184 -3.98 -14.86 -10.02
C GLY A 184 -3.74 -15.60 -8.70
N GLU A 185 -2.50 -15.89 -8.34
CA GLU A 185 -2.14 -16.67 -7.15
C GLU A 185 -2.01 -15.79 -5.90
N LEU A 186 -2.37 -16.36 -4.74
CA LEU A 186 -2.16 -15.75 -3.42
C LEU A 186 -0.72 -16.00 -2.98
N VAL A 187 0.08 -14.94 -2.93
CA VAL A 187 1.52 -14.99 -2.63
C VAL A 187 1.75 -15.00 -1.12
N TYR A 188 1.11 -14.06 -0.40
CA TYR A 188 1.20 -13.97 1.06
C TYR A 188 -0.17 -13.76 1.68
N GLN A 189 -0.40 -14.38 2.84
CA GLN A 189 -1.57 -14.18 3.67
C GLN A 189 -1.10 -13.95 5.11
N LEU A 190 -1.53 -12.85 5.72
CA LEU A 190 -1.16 -12.49 7.10
C LEU A 190 -2.42 -12.50 7.99
N PRO A 191 -2.84 -13.66 8.52
CA PRO A 191 -4.07 -13.76 9.31
C PRO A 191 -3.96 -13.15 10.71
N ASP A 192 -2.79 -13.30 11.36
CA ASP A 192 -2.60 -12.89 12.76
C ASP A 192 -1.99 -11.49 12.91
N ALA A 193 -1.87 -10.71 11.83
CA ALA A 193 -1.30 -9.38 11.87
C ALA A 193 -2.19 -8.36 12.62
N HIS A 194 -3.52 -8.53 12.56
CA HIS A 194 -4.50 -7.54 13.04
C HIS A 194 -5.67 -8.19 13.80
N PRO A 195 -5.88 -7.85 15.09
CA PRO A 195 -6.94 -8.44 15.91
C PRO A 195 -8.34 -7.82 15.67
N ASP A 196 -8.42 -6.72 14.94
CA ASP A 196 -9.65 -5.95 14.68
C ASP A 196 -9.53 -5.26 13.30
N LEU A 197 -10.59 -4.55 12.90
CA LEU A 197 -10.73 -3.94 11.57
C LEU A 197 -9.52 -3.08 11.17
N ILE A 198 -8.94 -3.41 10.01
CA ILE A 198 -7.91 -2.63 9.33
C ILE A 198 -8.57 -1.39 8.70
N TYR A 199 -8.03 -0.20 8.99
CA TYR A 199 -8.53 1.07 8.47
C TYR A 199 -7.75 1.60 7.27
N SER A 200 -6.44 1.37 7.19
CA SER A 200 -5.61 1.72 6.03
C SER A 200 -4.37 0.85 5.94
N VAL A 201 -3.83 0.76 4.72
CA VAL A 201 -2.55 0.16 4.38
C VAL A 201 -1.84 1.10 3.39
N SER A 202 -0.53 1.29 3.56
CA SER A 202 0.33 1.98 2.61
C SER A 202 1.65 1.22 2.48
N TRP A 203 2.10 0.99 1.25
CA TRP A 203 3.49 0.60 0.96
C TRP A 203 4.44 1.75 1.27
N ASN A 204 5.70 1.44 1.61
CA ASN A 204 6.80 2.40 1.56
C ASN A 204 7.26 2.61 0.11
N LYS A 205 8.15 3.58 -0.12
CA LYS A 205 8.61 3.96 -1.47
C LYS A 205 9.18 2.80 -2.30
N GLU A 206 9.85 1.84 -1.64
CA GLU A 206 10.55 0.72 -2.29
C GLU A 206 9.69 -0.55 -2.38
N GLY A 207 8.59 -0.62 -1.61
CA GLY A 207 7.74 -1.80 -1.50
C GLY A 207 8.23 -2.87 -0.51
N SER A 208 9.31 -2.59 0.22
CA SER A 208 9.89 -3.53 1.20
C SER A 208 9.06 -3.71 2.47
N ALA A 209 8.17 -2.76 2.78
CA ALA A 209 7.40 -2.73 4.02
C ALA A 209 6.05 -2.04 3.85
N ILE A 210 5.09 -2.41 4.72
CA ILE A 210 3.77 -1.78 4.78
C ILE A 210 3.53 -1.13 6.16
N CYS A 211 2.90 0.05 6.16
CA CYS A 211 2.35 0.65 7.36
C CYS A 211 0.83 0.47 7.35
N THR A 212 0.27 0.08 8.48
CA THR A 212 -1.14 -0.32 8.61
C THR A 212 -1.74 0.25 9.87
N THR A 213 -3.02 0.62 9.82
CA THR A 213 -3.75 1.13 10.98
C THR A 213 -4.94 0.26 11.31
N CYS A 214 -5.22 0.09 12.60
CA CYS A 214 -6.23 -0.84 13.09
C CYS A 214 -7.14 -0.20 14.16
N LYS A 215 -8.34 -0.76 14.29
CA LYS A 215 -9.37 -0.38 15.30
C LYS A 215 -8.93 -0.61 16.76
N ASP A 216 -7.89 -1.41 16.98
CA ASP A 216 -7.18 -1.51 18.28
C ASP A 216 -6.34 -0.27 18.66
N LYS A 217 -6.33 0.75 17.78
CA LYS A 217 -5.58 2.02 17.87
C LYS A 217 -4.09 1.91 17.60
N ALA A 218 -3.59 0.76 17.17
CA ALA A 218 -2.19 0.60 16.80
C ALA A 218 -1.94 0.83 15.31
N LEU A 219 -0.96 1.70 15.05
CA LEU A 219 -0.14 1.71 13.85
C LEU A 219 0.83 0.53 13.94
N ARG A 220 0.94 -0.23 12.85
CA ARG A 220 1.95 -1.29 12.69
C ARG A 220 2.78 -1.02 11.46
N VAL A 221 4.09 -1.19 11.56
CA VAL A 221 5.01 -1.30 10.43
C VAL A 221 5.38 -2.76 10.30
N ILE A 222 5.06 -3.38 9.17
CA ILE A 222 5.30 -4.79 8.89
C ILE A 222 6.36 -4.85 7.79
N ASP A 223 7.55 -5.33 8.15
CA ASP A 223 8.65 -5.64 7.24
C ASP A 223 9.02 -7.12 7.48
N PRO A 224 9.05 -7.99 6.46
CA PRO A 224 9.30 -9.42 6.64
C PRO A 224 10.71 -9.74 7.17
N ARG A 225 11.66 -8.81 7.05
CA ARG A 225 13.07 -8.97 7.46
C ARG A 225 13.36 -8.27 8.79
N ARG A 226 12.70 -7.14 9.06
CA ARG A 226 12.87 -6.35 10.31
C ARG A 226 11.82 -6.68 11.38
N GLY A 227 10.81 -7.47 11.04
CA GLY A 227 9.69 -7.82 11.92
C GLY A 227 8.62 -6.74 11.98
N THR A 228 7.64 -6.93 12.86
CA THR A 228 6.51 -6.02 13.04
C THR A 228 6.74 -5.06 14.20
N VAL A 229 6.84 -3.76 13.92
CA VAL A 229 6.87 -2.69 14.94
C VAL A 229 5.44 -2.23 15.21
N LEU A 230 5.04 -2.14 16.49
CA LEU A 230 3.68 -1.77 16.90
C LEU A 230 3.69 -0.52 17.79
N LYS A 231 2.84 0.47 17.47
CA LYS A 231 2.68 1.71 18.25
C LYS A 231 1.23 2.18 18.30
N LYS A 232 0.75 2.56 19.49
CA LYS A 232 -0.49 3.36 19.62
C LYS A 232 -0.24 4.78 19.13
N ALA A 233 -0.82 5.15 17.99
CA ALA A 233 -0.56 6.44 17.34
C ALA A 233 -1.51 7.57 17.80
N HIS A 234 -2.77 7.24 18.11
CA HIS A 234 -3.78 8.21 18.55
C HIS A 234 -4.64 7.64 19.68
N GLU A 235 -5.06 8.49 20.63
CA GLU A 235 -5.89 8.04 21.77
C GLU A 235 -7.38 7.91 21.45
N GLY A 236 -7.86 8.56 20.38
CA GLY A 236 -9.26 8.54 19.98
C GLY A 236 -9.78 7.15 19.59
N THR A 237 -11.11 7.01 19.51
CA THR A 237 -11.80 5.75 19.15
C THR A 237 -12.25 5.68 17.69
N ARG A 238 -12.01 6.75 16.92
CA ARG A 238 -12.41 6.89 15.53
C ARG A 238 -11.31 6.36 14.58
N PRO A 239 -11.63 6.08 13.30
CA PRO A 239 -10.66 5.58 12.35
C PRO A 239 -9.46 6.52 12.16
N MET A 240 -8.29 5.92 11.94
CA MET A 240 -7.04 6.61 11.66
C MET A 240 -6.45 6.13 10.33
N ARG A 241 -5.69 6.98 9.64
CA ARG A 241 -4.95 6.64 8.42
C ARG A 241 -3.45 6.76 8.67
N ALA A 242 -2.66 5.99 7.92
CA ALA A 242 -1.22 6.14 7.85
C ALA A 242 -0.76 6.11 6.39
N VAL A 243 0.26 6.91 6.08
CA VAL A 243 1.01 6.84 4.82
C VAL A 243 2.50 6.94 5.12
N PHE A 244 3.31 6.22 4.34
CA PHE A 244 4.75 6.43 4.34
C PHE A 244 5.11 7.70 3.56
N LEU A 245 6.20 8.34 4.00
CA LEU A 245 6.85 9.46 3.33
C LEU A 245 8.07 8.97 2.52
N SER A 246 8.61 9.84 1.67
CA SER A 246 9.71 9.51 0.74
C SER A 246 11.05 9.17 1.41
N ASP A 247 11.19 9.58 2.68
CA ASP A 247 12.32 9.36 3.58
C ASP A 247 12.11 8.18 4.54
N GLY A 248 10.99 7.46 4.42
CA GLY A 248 10.61 6.35 5.29
C GLY A 248 9.87 6.73 6.58
N LYS A 249 9.77 8.03 6.91
CA LYS A 249 8.93 8.49 8.04
C LYS A 249 7.46 8.15 7.78
N ILE A 250 6.64 8.12 8.84
CA ILE A 250 5.21 7.79 8.75
C ILE A 250 4.37 8.96 9.21
N LEU A 251 3.40 9.34 8.39
CA LEU A 251 2.43 10.38 8.70
C LEU A 251 1.08 9.74 8.99
N THR A 252 0.53 10.01 10.19
CA THR A 252 -0.78 9.52 10.60
C THR A 252 -1.80 10.64 10.73
N THR A 253 -3.03 10.37 10.31
CA THR A 253 -4.20 11.17 10.67
C THR A 253 -5.09 10.36 11.60
N GLY A 254 -5.63 11.00 12.62
CA GLY A 254 -6.47 10.34 13.60
C GLY A 254 -7.20 11.33 14.48
N PHE A 255 -7.52 10.91 15.70
CA PHE A 255 -8.32 11.70 16.63
C PHE A 255 -7.72 11.70 18.04
N SER A 256 -7.77 12.85 18.70
CA SER A 256 -7.48 12.98 20.13
C SER A 256 -8.50 12.21 20.97
N ARG A 257 -8.23 12.03 22.26
CA ARG A 257 -9.21 11.49 23.21
C ARG A 257 -10.48 12.35 23.29
N MET A 258 -10.37 13.65 23.02
CA MET A 258 -11.49 14.60 22.98
C MET A 258 -12.17 14.69 21.61
N SER A 259 -11.81 13.81 20.66
CA SER A 259 -12.29 13.79 19.27
C SER A 259 -11.88 14.99 18.41
N GLU A 260 -10.78 15.68 18.74
CA GLU A 260 -10.14 16.60 17.78
C GLU A 260 -9.37 15.81 16.73
N ARG A 261 -9.45 16.22 15.47
CA ARG A 261 -8.65 15.66 14.38
C ARG A 261 -7.20 16.04 14.57
N GLN A 262 -6.33 15.04 14.55
CA GLN A 262 -4.90 15.17 14.76
C GLN A 262 -4.14 14.66 13.54
N LEU A 263 -3.03 15.34 13.25
CA LEU A 263 -1.97 14.93 12.35
C LEU A 263 -0.74 14.62 13.20
N ALA A 264 -0.07 13.49 12.99
CA ALA A 264 1.18 13.17 13.68
C ALA A 264 2.24 12.62 12.70
N LEU A 265 3.50 12.94 12.98
CA LEU A 265 4.67 12.47 12.24
C LEU A 265 5.50 11.55 13.14
N TRP A 266 5.94 10.41 12.60
CA TRP A 266 6.65 9.36 13.32
C TRP A 266 7.92 8.95 12.59
N ASP A 267 8.99 8.69 13.34
CA ASP A 267 10.19 8.03 12.83
C ASP A 267 10.05 6.52 13.08
N PRO A 268 10.09 5.64 12.05
CA PRO A 268 10.06 4.19 12.26
C PRO A 268 11.25 3.65 13.07
N MET A 269 12.36 4.39 13.19
CA MET A 269 13.49 4.04 14.05
C MET A 269 13.24 4.34 15.52
N ASP A 270 12.48 5.39 15.83
CA ASP A 270 12.02 5.71 17.18
C ASP A 270 10.53 6.00 17.23
N MET A 271 9.76 4.93 17.45
CA MET A 271 8.32 4.99 17.64
C MET A 271 7.92 5.27 19.10
N SER A 272 8.83 5.73 19.98
CA SER A 272 8.52 6.00 21.39
C SER A 272 7.66 7.25 21.58
N GLU A 273 7.87 8.28 20.77
CA GLU A 273 7.05 9.51 20.72
C GLU A 273 6.91 10.04 19.28
N PRO A 274 5.84 10.78 18.95
CA PRO A 274 5.71 11.42 17.65
C PRO A 274 6.67 12.61 17.53
N MET A 275 7.39 12.71 16.41
CA MET A 275 8.27 13.84 16.08
C MET A 275 7.53 15.19 16.07
N ALA A 276 6.27 15.15 15.65
CA ALA A 276 5.36 16.29 15.65
C ALA A 276 3.92 15.80 15.82
N VAL A 277 3.10 16.56 16.55
CA VAL A 277 1.64 16.42 16.58
C VAL A 277 1.02 17.79 16.33
N GLN A 278 0.09 17.85 15.38
CA GLN A 278 -0.69 19.04 15.09
C GLN A 278 -2.17 18.74 15.20
N GLU A 279 -2.83 19.43 16.13
CA GLU A 279 -4.28 19.39 16.30
C GLU A 279 -4.95 20.36 15.31
N MET A 280 -6.13 20.01 14.81
CA MET A 280 -6.75 20.69 13.67
C MET A 280 -8.14 21.26 13.99
N ASP A 281 -9.15 20.42 14.15
CA ASP A 281 -10.53 20.83 14.47
C ASP A 281 -11.34 19.65 15.04
N THR A 282 -12.55 19.89 15.53
CA THR A 282 -13.43 18.90 16.16
C THR A 282 -14.39 18.20 15.20
N SER A 283 -14.11 18.21 13.88
CA SER A 283 -15.04 17.64 12.88
C SER A 283 -15.02 16.12 12.88
N ASN A 284 -16.16 15.51 12.50
CA ASN A 284 -16.35 14.06 12.57
C ASN A 284 -15.63 13.25 11.47
N GLY A 285 -15.34 13.87 10.32
CA GLY A 285 -14.87 13.19 9.11
C GLY A 285 -13.41 12.76 9.20
N VAL A 286 -13.12 11.50 8.85
CA VAL A 286 -11.77 10.95 8.79
C VAL A 286 -10.97 11.70 7.73
N LEU A 287 -9.80 12.23 8.10
CA LEU A 287 -8.90 12.90 7.15
C LEU A 287 -8.14 11.85 6.34
N LEU A 288 -8.29 11.88 5.02
CA LEU A 288 -7.48 11.11 4.09
C LEU A 288 -6.20 11.90 3.78
N PRO A 289 -5.00 11.37 4.10
CA PRO A 289 -3.75 11.96 3.68
C PRO A 289 -3.41 11.54 2.24
N PHE A 290 -3.21 12.53 1.37
CA PHE A 290 -2.61 12.34 0.04
C PHE A 290 -1.23 12.96 0.08
N TYR A 291 -0.19 12.15 -0.15
CA TYR A 291 1.20 12.58 -0.08
C TYR A 291 1.83 12.60 -1.48
N ASP A 292 2.55 13.68 -1.77
CA ASP A 292 3.34 13.85 -3.00
C ASP A 292 4.85 13.75 -2.67
N PRO A 293 5.51 12.63 -3.02
CA PRO A 293 6.91 12.38 -2.68
C PRO A 293 7.88 13.33 -3.39
N ASP A 294 7.48 13.94 -4.50
CA ASP A 294 8.35 14.81 -5.31
C ASP A 294 8.46 16.22 -4.72
N THR A 295 7.43 16.66 -3.98
CA THR A 295 7.37 17.99 -3.35
C THR A 295 7.45 17.93 -1.82
N ASN A 296 7.41 16.74 -1.23
CA ASN A 296 7.19 16.51 0.19
C ASN A 296 5.94 17.22 0.75
N MET A 297 4.93 17.42 -0.10
CA MET A 297 3.65 18.00 0.33
C MET A 297 2.66 16.91 0.72
N VAL A 298 1.90 17.17 1.78
CA VAL A 298 0.76 16.35 2.19
C VAL A 298 -0.51 17.20 2.16
N TYR A 299 -1.57 16.63 1.58
CA TYR A 299 -2.88 17.22 1.45
C TYR A 299 -3.86 16.40 2.29
N LEU A 300 -4.60 17.07 3.18
CA LEU A 300 -5.58 16.45 4.06
C LEU A 300 -6.99 16.90 3.67
N CYS A 301 -7.86 15.94 3.42
CA CYS A 301 -9.28 16.19 3.18
C CYS A 301 -10.13 15.04 3.71
N GLY A 302 -11.27 15.34 4.32
CA GLY A 302 -12.17 14.33 4.89
C GLY A 302 -13.56 14.37 4.27
N LYS A 303 -14.26 13.23 4.37
CA LYS A 303 -15.66 13.11 3.92
C LYS A 303 -16.53 14.07 4.75
N GLY A 304 -17.30 14.92 4.06
CA GLY A 304 -18.08 16.00 4.65
C GLY A 304 -17.35 17.34 4.80
N ASP A 305 -16.04 17.43 4.58
CA ASP A 305 -15.31 18.70 4.65
C ASP A 305 -15.57 19.58 3.41
N CYS A 306 -15.63 20.89 3.62
CA CYS A 306 -15.61 21.87 2.53
C CYS A 306 -14.18 22.31 2.15
N THR A 307 -13.14 21.77 2.79
CA THR A 307 -11.75 22.25 2.69
C THR A 307 -10.74 21.15 2.40
N ILE A 308 -9.70 21.48 1.61
CA ILE A 308 -8.49 20.67 1.48
C ILE A 308 -7.34 21.46 2.10
N ARG A 309 -6.75 20.97 3.19
CA ARG A 309 -5.61 21.62 3.86
C ARG A 309 -4.31 21.02 3.33
N TYR A 310 -3.24 21.80 3.23
CA TYR A 310 -1.96 21.27 2.77
C TYR A 310 -0.76 21.81 3.56
N PHE A 311 0.19 20.91 3.75
CA PHE A 311 1.36 21.06 4.58
C PHE A 311 2.59 20.61 3.78
N GLU A 312 3.74 21.13 4.16
CA GLU A 312 5.05 20.74 3.65
C GLU A 312 5.79 20.00 4.77
N ILE A 313 6.37 18.84 4.45
CA ILE A 313 7.19 18.07 5.38
C ILE A 313 8.66 18.36 5.12
N THR A 314 9.41 18.62 6.18
CA THR A 314 10.85 18.90 6.15
C THR A 314 11.54 18.35 7.39
N ASP A 315 12.87 18.20 7.35
CA ASP A 315 13.67 17.87 8.53
C ASP A 315 13.90 19.06 9.50
N GLU A 316 13.38 20.25 9.19
CA GLU A 316 13.41 21.42 10.08
C GLU A 316 12.18 21.43 11.00
N SER A 317 12.40 21.37 12.31
CA SER A 317 11.36 21.54 13.36
C SER A 317 10.48 22.78 13.10
N PRO A 318 9.14 22.69 13.18
CA PRO A 318 8.33 21.58 13.74
C PRO A 318 8.05 20.42 12.78
N TYR A 319 8.86 20.25 11.73
CA TYR A 319 8.83 19.21 10.69
C TYR A 319 7.62 19.28 9.75
N VAL A 320 6.43 19.50 10.30
CA VAL A 320 5.16 19.64 9.60
C VAL A 320 4.78 21.12 9.51
N HIS A 321 4.84 21.70 8.33
CA HIS A 321 4.61 23.13 8.12
C HIS A 321 3.30 23.37 7.37
N PHE A 322 2.29 23.93 8.04
CA PHE A 322 1.05 24.35 7.38
C PHE A 322 1.32 25.46 6.35
N LEU A 323 0.88 25.25 5.11
CA LEU A 323 1.05 26.23 4.03
C LEU A 323 -0.20 27.11 3.87
N SER A 324 -1.33 26.46 3.55
CA SER A 324 -2.62 27.10 3.26
C SER A 324 -3.73 26.04 3.17
N LEU A 325 -4.95 26.48 2.85
CA LEU A 325 -6.07 25.61 2.56
C LEU A 325 -6.85 26.09 1.33
N TYR A 326 -7.44 25.13 0.62
CA TYR A 326 -8.55 25.36 -0.30
C TYR A 326 -9.86 25.32 0.48
N SER A 327 -10.84 26.14 0.08
CA SER A 327 -12.19 26.13 0.63
C SER A 327 -13.23 26.29 -0.47
N SER A 328 -14.26 25.44 -0.44
CA SER A 328 -15.46 25.50 -1.29
C SER A 328 -16.71 25.75 -0.45
N LYS A 329 -17.86 25.93 -1.10
CA LYS A 329 -19.17 25.98 -0.40
C LYS A 329 -19.73 24.58 -0.13
N GLU A 330 -19.46 23.63 -1.02
CA GLU A 330 -20.04 22.29 -1.00
C GLU A 330 -19.12 21.27 -0.31
N PRO A 331 -19.67 20.37 0.53
CA PRO A 331 -18.91 19.35 1.23
C PRO A 331 -18.55 18.19 0.30
N GLN A 332 -17.32 17.67 0.42
CA GLN A 332 -16.89 16.55 -0.42
C GLN A 332 -17.47 15.20 0.06
N ARG A 333 -17.89 14.37 -0.91
CA ARG A 333 -18.24 12.95 -0.71
C ARG A 333 -17.01 12.04 -0.70
N GLY A 334 -15.95 12.47 -1.39
CA GLY A 334 -14.68 11.79 -1.59
C GLY A 334 -13.75 12.67 -2.43
N ALA A 335 -12.55 12.20 -2.74
CA ALA A 335 -11.58 12.93 -3.56
C ALA A 335 -10.62 11.95 -4.23
N GLY A 336 -10.45 12.07 -5.55
CA GLY A 336 -9.35 11.43 -6.26
C GLY A 336 -8.13 12.34 -6.33
N PHE A 337 -6.94 11.76 -6.36
CA PHE A 337 -5.68 12.45 -6.57
C PHE A 337 -5.06 11.99 -7.89
N LEU A 338 -4.61 12.92 -8.72
CA LEU A 338 -3.99 12.63 -9.99
C LEU A 338 -2.51 12.27 -9.80
N SER A 339 -2.10 11.11 -10.32
CA SER A 339 -0.69 10.71 -10.41
C SER A 339 0.19 11.82 -11.04
N LYS A 340 1.43 11.99 -10.57
CA LYS A 340 2.33 13.08 -11.02
C LYS A 340 2.45 13.18 -12.54
N ARG A 341 2.53 12.04 -13.24
CA ARG A 341 2.61 11.94 -14.71
C ARG A 341 1.45 12.63 -15.47
N GLY A 342 0.34 12.96 -14.80
CA GLY A 342 -0.84 13.62 -15.38
C GLY A 342 -0.95 15.13 -15.13
N VAL A 343 -0.06 15.73 -14.33
CA VAL A 343 -0.14 17.17 -14.00
C VAL A 343 0.34 18.05 -15.15
N ASP A 344 -0.23 19.25 -15.27
CA ASP A 344 0.15 20.21 -16.29
C ASP A 344 1.41 20.99 -15.88
N VAL A 345 2.57 20.42 -16.20
CA VAL A 345 3.89 20.99 -15.86
C VAL A 345 4.08 22.39 -16.43
N ASN A 346 3.49 22.70 -17.59
CA ASN A 346 3.60 24.01 -18.25
C ASN A 346 2.84 25.10 -17.48
N LYS A 347 1.79 24.74 -16.74
CA LYS A 347 1.03 25.66 -15.86
C LYS A 347 1.57 25.72 -14.43
N CYS A 348 2.71 25.10 -14.13
CA CYS A 348 3.23 24.94 -12.77
C CYS A 348 2.22 24.26 -11.81
N GLU A 349 1.38 23.36 -12.32
CA GLU A 349 0.49 22.52 -11.52
C GLU A 349 1.29 21.38 -10.88
N ILE A 350 1.37 21.37 -9.55
CA ILE A 350 2.12 20.35 -8.79
C ILE A 350 1.27 19.14 -8.39
N ALA A 351 -0.06 19.32 -8.31
CA ALA A 351 -1.05 18.28 -8.00
C ALA A 351 -2.43 18.67 -8.54
N ARG A 352 -3.27 17.68 -8.83
CA ARG A 352 -4.68 17.88 -9.19
C ARG A 352 -5.60 16.95 -8.39
N PHE A 353 -6.61 17.53 -7.77
CA PHE A 353 -7.68 16.77 -7.10
C PHE A 353 -8.90 16.66 -8.01
N TYR A 354 -9.60 15.53 -7.92
CA TYR A 354 -10.94 15.32 -8.46
C TYR A 354 -11.90 15.23 -7.28
N LYS A 355 -12.37 16.40 -6.79
CA LYS A 355 -13.28 16.48 -5.65
C LYS A 355 -14.65 15.94 -6.04
N LEU A 356 -15.14 14.96 -5.30
CA LEU A 356 -16.48 14.41 -5.48
C LEU A 356 -17.50 15.20 -4.67
N HIS A 357 -18.54 15.66 -5.33
CA HIS A 357 -19.78 16.13 -4.73
C HIS A 357 -20.85 15.03 -4.83
N GLU A 358 -22.13 15.32 -4.57
CA GLU A 358 -23.18 14.29 -4.70
C GLU A 358 -23.52 13.94 -6.16
N ARG A 359 -23.45 14.93 -7.08
CA ARG A 359 -23.78 14.77 -8.51
C ARG A 359 -22.74 15.37 -9.45
N LYS A 360 -21.53 15.65 -8.97
CA LYS A 360 -20.50 16.37 -9.72
C LYS A 360 -19.10 15.90 -9.34
N VAL A 361 -18.20 15.83 -10.31
CA VAL A 361 -16.75 15.73 -10.09
C VAL A 361 -16.12 17.07 -10.48
N GLU A 362 -15.45 17.71 -9.54
CA GLU A 362 -14.84 19.02 -9.70
C GLU A 362 -13.31 18.91 -9.67
N PRO A 363 -12.61 19.14 -10.79
CA PRO A 363 -11.17 19.22 -10.79
C PRO A 363 -10.67 20.49 -10.06
N ILE A 364 -9.65 20.33 -9.22
CA ILE A 364 -8.99 21.42 -8.49
C ILE A 364 -7.49 21.31 -8.73
N SER A 365 -6.92 22.29 -9.43
CA SER A 365 -5.48 22.41 -9.66
C SER A 365 -4.79 23.05 -8.47
N MET A 366 -3.69 22.46 -8.01
CA MET A 366 -2.77 23.05 -7.03
C MET A 366 -1.57 23.61 -7.78
N THR A 367 -1.43 24.93 -7.84
CA THR A 367 -0.45 25.61 -8.70
C THR A 367 0.56 26.40 -7.88
N VAL A 368 1.85 26.29 -8.24
CA VAL A 368 2.91 27.17 -7.75
C VAL A 368 2.99 28.39 -8.68
N PRO A 369 2.77 29.63 -8.20
CA PRO A 369 2.81 30.81 -9.06
C PRO A 369 4.24 31.16 -9.49
N ARG A 370 4.63 30.72 -10.69
CA ARG A 370 5.88 31.13 -11.36
C ARG A 370 5.57 32.05 -12.54
N LYS A 371 6.53 32.91 -12.88
CA LYS A 371 6.48 33.84 -14.04
C LYS A 371 7.50 33.40 -15.09
N SER A 372 7.37 32.18 -15.59
CA SER A 372 8.29 31.61 -16.57
C SER A 372 7.58 30.52 -17.36
N ASP A 373 7.76 30.54 -18.69
CA ASP A 373 7.30 29.50 -19.61
C ASP A 373 8.34 28.36 -19.74
N LEU A 374 9.46 28.43 -19.02
CA LEU A 374 10.48 27.39 -18.98
C LEU A 374 10.08 26.29 -17.99
N PHE A 375 10.47 25.05 -18.28
CA PHE A 375 10.27 23.92 -17.38
C PHE A 375 10.95 24.15 -16.02
N GLN A 376 10.17 24.07 -14.94
CA GLN A 376 10.62 24.36 -13.57
C GLN A 376 11.19 23.08 -12.93
N VAL A 377 12.45 22.76 -13.23
CA VAL A 377 13.15 21.56 -12.70
C VAL A 377 13.09 21.48 -11.17
N ASP A 378 13.07 22.63 -10.46
CA ASP A 378 12.99 22.65 -9.00
C ASP A 378 11.61 22.27 -8.44
N LEU A 379 10.55 22.28 -9.25
CA LEU A 379 9.20 21.83 -8.89
C LEU A 379 8.91 20.38 -9.33
N TYR A 380 9.68 19.89 -10.30
CA TYR A 380 9.52 18.60 -10.95
C TYR A 380 10.87 17.86 -11.00
N PRO A 381 11.32 17.30 -9.85
CA PRO A 381 12.36 16.29 -9.88
C PRO A 381 11.88 15.06 -10.66
N ASP A 382 12.79 14.15 -10.99
CA ASP A 382 12.43 12.90 -11.68
C ASP A 382 11.53 12.05 -10.77
N THR A 383 10.38 11.64 -11.32
CA THR A 383 9.25 11.03 -10.59
C THR A 383 9.10 9.56 -10.98
N ALA A 384 8.32 8.77 -10.23
CA ALA A 384 8.11 7.36 -10.56
C ALA A 384 7.46 7.16 -11.94
N GLY A 385 8.11 6.36 -12.79
CA GLY A 385 7.65 6.01 -14.14
C GLY A 385 6.55 4.94 -14.16
N LEU A 386 6.21 4.46 -15.37
CA LEU A 386 5.41 3.25 -15.55
C LEU A 386 6.25 1.98 -15.42
N GLU A 387 7.55 2.03 -15.74
CA GLU A 387 8.35 0.81 -15.77
C GLU A 387 8.59 0.27 -14.34
N PRO A 388 8.22 -0.99 -14.05
CA PRO A 388 8.47 -1.61 -12.76
C PRO A 388 9.96 -1.88 -12.60
N SER A 389 10.46 -1.75 -11.37
CA SER A 389 11.85 -2.04 -11.03
C SER A 389 12.12 -3.54 -10.87
N LEU A 390 11.11 -4.32 -10.47
CA LEU A 390 11.19 -5.76 -10.22
C LEU A 390 10.02 -6.52 -10.86
N VAL A 391 10.27 -7.80 -11.14
CA VAL A 391 9.23 -8.80 -11.42
C VAL A 391 8.76 -9.47 -10.11
N PRO A 392 7.55 -10.07 -10.05
CA PRO A 392 7.03 -10.73 -8.86
C PRO A 392 8.03 -11.67 -8.18
N GLU A 393 8.72 -12.50 -8.96
CA GLU A 393 9.59 -13.57 -8.48
C GLU A 393 10.80 -13.04 -7.72
N ASP A 394 11.40 -11.94 -8.17
CA ASP A 394 12.56 -11.31 -7.55
C ASP A 394 12.18 -10.65 -6.21
N TRP A 395 11.03 -9.99 -6.15
CA TRP A 395 10.50 -9.39 -4.93
C TRP A 395 10.08 -10.46 -3.91
N ILE A 396 9.45 -11.55 -4.36
CA ILE A 396 9.11 -12.70 -3.52
C ILE A 396 10.39 -13.37 -2.96
N ALA A 397 11.47 -13.40 -3.73
CA ALA A 397 12.79 -13.83 -3.27
C ALA A 397 13.47 -12.86 -2.27
N GLY A 398 12.84 -11.71 -1.97
CA GLY A 398 13.29 -10.74 -0.97
C GLY A 398 14.18 -9.61 -1.50
N GLN A 399 14.22 -9.39 -2.82
CA GLN A 399 14.89 -8.23 -3.42
C GLN A 399 14.03 -6.98 -3.30
N ASP A 400 14.66 -5.84 -3.00
CA ASP A 400 14.04 -4.51 -3.12
C ASP A 400 14.74 -3.73 -4.24
N ALA A 401 13.98 -2.85 -4.90
CA ALA A 401 14.57 -1.83 -5.77
C ALA A 401 13.73 -0.54 -5.69
N PRO A 402 14.36 0.65 -5.68
CA PRO A 402 13.64 1.92 -5.78
C PRO A 402 12.92 2.04 -7.13
N PRO A 403 11.83 2.84 -7.23
CA PRO A 403 11.10 3.01 -8.48
C PRO A 403 11.99 3.60 -9.58
N ILE A 404 11.85 3.10 -10.82
CA ILE A 404 12.50 3.69 -11.99
C ILE A 404 11.98 5.11 -12.19
N LEU A 405 12.87 6.10 -12.12
CA LEU A 405 12.51 7.51 -12.22
C LEU A 405 12.53 8.01 -13.67
N VAL A 406 11.58 8.88 -14.00
CA VAL A 406 11.45 9.52 -15.31
C VAL A 406 11.31 11.04 -15.15
N SER A 407 11.94 11.79 -16.06
CA SER A 407 11.81 13.25 -16.06
C SER A 407 10.51 13.70 -16.74
N LEU A 408 9.89 14.75 -16.20
CA LEU A 408 8.69 15.37 -16.79
C LEU A 408 9.02 16.51 -17.78
N SER A 409 10.31 16.72 -18.09
CA SER A 409 10.75 17.76 -19.02
C SER A 409 10.22 17.53 -20.44
N GLY A 410 9.41 18.46 -20.95
CA GLY A 410 8.74 18.34 -22.26
C GLY A 410 7.31 17.81 -22.18
N GLY A 411 6.81 17.49 -20.99
CA GLY A 411 5.49 16.90 -20.77
C GLY A 411 5.50 15.38 -20.89
N TYR A 412 4.53 14.73 -20.25
CA TYR A 412 4.47 13.27 -20.21
C TYR A 412 3.91 12.69 -21.51
N THR A 413 4.73 11.94 -22.23
CA THR A 413 4.27 11.01 -23.26
C THR A 413 4.29 9.60 -22.68
N ALA A 414 3.12 8.97 -22.58
CA ALA A 414 3.06 7.58 -22.16
C ALA A 414 3.80 6.71 -23.21
N PRO A 415 4.71 5.80 -22.80
CA PRO A 415 5.17 4.75 -23.70
C PRO A 415 3.96 3.98 -24.26
N PRO A 416 4.05 3.44 -25.49
CA PRO A 416 2.95 2.70 -26.09
C PRO A 416 2.51 1.57 -25.15
N SER A 417 1.19 1.41 -24.98
CA SER A 417 0.59 0.44 -24.06
C SER A 417 1.02 -0.99 -24.43
N LYS A 418 2.08 -1.46 -23.77
CA LYS A 418 2.36 -2.90 -23.65
C LYS A 418 1.15 -3.49 -22.92
N ASN A 419 0.57 -4.57 -23.43
CA ASN A 419 -0.68 -5.12 -22.90
C ASN A 419 -0.35 -6.03 -21.71
N THR A 420 0.36 -5.47 -20.72
CA THR A 420 1.23 -6.21 -19.78
C THR A 420 0.51 -7.37 -19.09
N LEU A 421 -0.71 -7.14 -18.60
CA LEU A 421 -1.55 -8.19 -18.02
C LEU A 421 -2.06 -9.23 -19.03
N ARG A 422 -2.46 -8.82 -20.24
CA ARG A 422 -2.91 -9.76 -21.28
C ARG A 422 -1.77 -10.60 -21.82
N ASP A 423 -0.56 -10.06 -21.87
CA ASP A 423 0.62 -10.76 -22.36
C ASP A 423 1.13 -11.75 -21.29
N THR A 424 1.13 -11.41 -20.00
CA THR A 424 1.44 -12.37 -18.92
C THR A 424 0.38 -13.47 -18.79
N VAL A 425 -0.92 -13.13 -18.75
CA VAL A 425 -2.02 -14.10 -18.58
C VAL A 425 -2.11 -15.10 -19.76
N LYS A 426 -1.62 -14.74 -20.96
CA LYS A 426 -1.63 -15.63 -22.14
C LYS A 426 -0.50 -16.65 -22.21
N VAL A 427 0.58 -16.51 -21.43
CA VAL A 427 1.81 -17.29 -21.61
C VAL A 427 1.69 -18.77 -21.19
N ARG A 428 0.62 -19.17 -20.47
CA ARG A 428 0.34 -20.59 -20.21
C ARG A 428 -0.79 -21.13 -21.11
N PRO A 429 -0.54 -22.15 -21.96
CA PRO A 429 -1.62 -22.83 -22.65
C PRO A 429 -2.52 -23.55 -21.64
N LYS A 430 -3.84 -23.45 -21.80
CA LYS A 430 -4.79 -24.25 -21.03
C LYS A 430 -4.51 -25.73 -21.29
N LEU A 431 -3.95 -26.43 -20.31
CA LEU A 431 -3.89 -27.89 -20.30
C LEU A 431 -5.33 -28.42 -20.42
N PRO A 432 -5.63 -29.30 -21.39
CA PRO A 432 -6.98 -29.83 -21.54
C PRO A 432 -7.31 -30.71 -20.34
N LEU A 433 -8.43 -30.39 -19.68
CA LEU A 433 -9.05 -31.23 -18.65
C LEU A 433 -9.37 -32.60 -19.26
N GLN A 434 -8.60 -33.63 -18.89
CA GLN A 434 -8.93 -35.01 -19.21
C GLN A 434 -10.02 -35.48 -18.25
N SER A 435 -11.18 -35.83 -18.80
CA SER A 435 -12.25 -36.51 -18.05
C SER A 435 -11.84 -37.95 -17.73
N PRO A 436 -12.09 -38.46 -16.50
CA PRO A 436 -11.76 -39.83 -16.15
C PRO A 436 -12.83 -40.79 -16.65
N ASP A 437 -12.56 -41.52 -17.75
CA ASP A 437 -13.23 -42.79 -18.08
C ASP A 437 -12.57 -43.48 -19.28
N SER A 438 -11.75 -44.52 -19.03
CA SER A 438 -11.51 -45.71 -19.91
C SER A 438 -10.38 -46.59 -19.33
N PRO A 439 -10.40 -47.92 -19.53
CA PRO A 439 -9.60 -48.85 -18.74
C PRO A 439 -8.15 -49.08 -19.23
N VAL A 440 -7.31 -49.48 -18.27
CA VAL A 440 -5.91 -49.88 -18.44
C VAL A 440 -5.78 -51.07 -19.40
N THR A 441 -4.84 -50.98 -20.35
CA THR A 441 -4.31 -52.13 -21.10
C THR A 441 -2.80 -52.16 -20.91
N THR A 442 -2.26 -53.30 -20.48
CA THR A 442 -0.83 -53.52 -20.23
C THR A 442 -0.04 -53.64 -21.53
N PRO A 443 1.16 -53.05 -21.65
CA PRO A 443 2.03 -53.25 -22.80
C PRO A 443 2.82 -54.56 -22.68
N THR A 444 2.79 -55.38 -23.73
CA THR A 444 3.76 -56.46 -23.95
C THR A 444 4.98 -55.93 -24.70
N PHE A 445 6.17 -56.35 -24.27
CA PHE A 445 7.43 -56.11 -24.97
C PHE A 445 7.59 -57.11 -26.12
N GLU A 446 8.01 -56.63 -27.29
CA GLU A 446 8.82 -57.42 -28.25
C GLU A 446 9.92 -56.52 -28.85
N ASP A 447 11.13 -57.07 -28.96
CA ASP A 447 12.30 -56.43 -29.55
C ASP A 447 12.25 -56.46 -31.09
N THR A 448 13.00 -55.57 -31.77
CA THR A 448 14.07 -55.97 -32.71
C THR A 448 14.87 -54.78 -33.26
N ASP A 449 16.18 -55.00 -33.41
CA ASP A 449 17.17 -54.08 -33.99
C ASP A 449 16.97 -53.76 -35.48
N VAL A 450 17.43 -52.58 -35.93
CA VAL A 450 18.32 -52.45 -37.10
C VAL A 450 19.32 -51.28 -36.91
N LEU A 451 20.61 -51.58 -37.07
CA LEU A 451 21.76 -50.67 -37.14
C LEU A 451 22.15 -50.46 -38.64
N GLN A 452 22.89 -49.46 -39.14
CA GLN A 452 23.74 -48.36 -38.63
C GLN A 452 24.00 -47.41 -39.86
N PRO A 453 25.08 -46.59 -40.02
CA PRO A 453 25.90 -45.77 -39.09
C PRO A 453 26.14 -44.31 -39.57
N ALA A 454 26.76 -43.48 -38.71
CA ALA A 454 27.48 -42.27 -39.15
C ALA A 454 28.78 -42.04 -38.34
N GLN A 455 29.90 -42.45 -38.96
CA GLN A 455 31.31 -42.03 -38.87
C GLN A 455 31.98 -41.54 -37.55
N GLU A 456 33.23 -41.98 -37.39
CA GLU A 456 34.11 -41.83 -36.22
C GLU A 456 34.85 -40.47 -36.14
N VAL A 457 35.14 -40.00 -34.91
CA VAL A 457 36.43 -39.34 -34.60
C VAL A 457 36.97 -39.85 -33.24
N LYS A 458 38.29 -40.10 -33.23
CA LYS A 458 39.17 -40.66 -32.17
C LYS A 458 39.37 -39.71 -30.95
N ALA A 459 40.06 -40.04 -29.84
CA ALA A 459 40.27 -41.25 -29.01
C ALA A 459 41.41 -40.96 -27.98
N ALA A 460 41.24 -41.32 -26.68
CA ALA A 460 42.25 -41.59 -25.62
C ALA A 460 41.52 -41.54 -24.24
N SER A 461 41.48 -42.59 -23.40
CA SER A 461 42.54 -43.14 -22.50
C SER A 461 43.18 -42.08 -21.58
N ASP A 462 43.29 -42.26 -20.26
CA ASP A 462 43.64 -43.53 -19.57
C ASP A 462 43.06 -43.74 -18.15
N ARG A 463 43.53 -44.81 -17.48
CA ARG A 463 42.87 -45.60 -16.42
C ARG A 463 43.28 -45.28 -14.95
N ALA A 464 42.31 -45.48 -14.03
CA ALA A 464 42.41 -46.26 -12.78
C ALA A 464 42.68 -45.61 -11.38
N LYS A 465 42.03 -46.25 -10.38
CA LYS A 465 42.23 -46.25 -8.89
C LYS A 465 41.79 -44.98 -8.14
N GLN A 466 40.71 -45.03 -7.36
CA GLN A 466 40.50 -45.73 -6.07
C GLN A 466 41.15 -45.00 -4.89
N GLU A 467 40.37 -44.22 -4.14
CA GLU A 467 40.18 -44.46 -2.70
C GLU A 467 38.94 -43.74 -2.14
N VAL A 468 38.34 -44.34 -1.11
CA VAL A 468 37.17 -43.82 -0.40
C VAL A 468 37.65 -43.07 0.83
N ARG A 469 37.24 -41.81 1.01
CA ARG A 469 37.29 -41.16 2.32
C ARG A 469 36.02 -40.35 2.55
N VAL A 470 35.30 -40.74 3.59
CA VAL A 470 34.05 -40.12 4.02
C VAL A 470 34.38 -39.08 5.09
N GLU A 471 33.98 -37.82 4.86
CA GLU A 471 33.77 -36.86 5.94
C GLU A 471 32.38 -36.22 5.78
N PRO A 472 31.56 -36.13 6.85
CA PRO A 472 30.18 -35.69 6.73
C PRO A 472 30.06 -34.17 6.79
N SER A 473 29.57 -33.55 5.72
CA SER A 473 29.09 -32.17 5.76
C SER A 473 27.74 -32.09 6.49
N PHE A 474 27.70 -31.46 7.66
CA PHE A 474 26.44 -31.12 8.33
C PHE A 474 25.72 -30.02 7.54
N SER A 475 24.58 -30.36 6.93
CA SER A 475 23.62 -29.38 6.41
C SER A 475 22.25 -29.68 7.00
N PHE A 476 21.77 -28.79 7.88
CA PHE A 476 20.51 -28.96 8.60
C PHE A 476 19.39 -28.23 7.86
N PHE A 477 18.69 -28.95 6.98
CA PHE A 477 17.38 -28.55 6.47
C PHE A 477 16.30 -29.19 7.36
N PHE A 478 15.53 -28.39 8.09
CA PHE A 478 14.33 -28.86 8.80
C PHE A 478 13.09 -28.67 7.93
N PHE A 479 12.73 -29.71 7.17
CA PHE A 479 11.36 -29.89 6.68
C PHE A 479 10.54 -30.57 7.77
N PHE A 480 9.44 -29.96 8.20
CA PHE A 480 8.46 -30.65 9.06
C PHE A 480 7.47 -31.44 8.19
N PHE A 481 7.54 -32.77 8.32
CA PHE A 481 6.55 -33.70 7.77
C PHE A 481 5.23 -33.63 8.55
N PHE A 482 4.10 -33.62 7.84
CA PHE A 482 2.82 -34.06 8.40
C PHE A 482 2.41 -35.38 7.74
N CYS A 483 2.38 -36.46 8.53
CA CYS A 483 1.84 -37.74 8.08
C CYS A 483 0.31 -37.79 8.26
N ARG A 484 -0.41 -38.15 7.18
CA ARG A 484 -1.73 -38.78 7.26
C ARG A 484 -1.58 -40.26 7.62
N PRO A 485 -2.60 -40.86 8.24
CA PRO A 485 -3.18 -42.10 7.71
C PRO A 485 -4.69 -41.99 7.50
N GLY A 486 -5.27 -42.88 6.68
CA GLY A 486 -6.67 -42.86 6.26
C GLY A 486 -7.51 -44.07 6.69
N ASP A 487 -8.76 -44.03 6.23
CA ASP A 487 -9.95 -44.87 6.53
C ASP A 487 -9.80 -46.40 6.63
N VAL A 488 -10.56 -47.03 7.56
CA VAL A 488 -11.50 -48.15 7.24
C VAL A 488 -12.73 -48.17 8.21
N HIS A 489 -13.91 -48.34 7.64
CA HIS A 489 -15.29 -48.62 8.15
C HIS A 489 -15.68 -48.85 9.64
N ASN A 490 -16.69 -48.07 10.05
CA ASN A 490 -18.06 -48.48 10.48
C ASN A 490 -18.30 -49.27 11.79
N ALA A 491 -18.70 -48.56 12.87
CA ALA A 491 -19.50 -49.08 13.98
C ALA A 491 -20.25 -47.94 14.72
N ALA A 492 -21.33 -48.27 15.46
CA ALA A 492 -22.31 -47.31 15.98
C ALA A 492 -22.01 -46.75 17.40
N HIS A 493 -22.74 -45.66 17.74
CA HIS A 493 -23.02 -45.10 19.08
C HIS A 493 -22.19 -45.58 20.29
N CYS A 494 -21.40 -44.66 20.88
CA CYS A 494 -21.15 -44.61 22.34
C CYS A 494 -20.84 -43.18 22.80
N ASN A 495 -21.53 -42.69 23.85
CA ASN A 495 -21.16 -41.48 24.60
C ASN A 495 -20.05 -41.80 25.61
N SER A 496 -18.99 -41.00 25.70
CA SER A 496 -18.15 -40.80 26.91
C SER A 496 -17.25 -39.54 26.70
N PRO A 497 -16.47 -39.05 27.69
CA PRO A 497 -16.71 -37.73 28.26
C PRO A 497 -15.68 -36.66 27.89
N LEU A 498 -15.99 -35.40 28.27
CA LEU A 498 -15.09 -34.25 28.16
C LEU A 498 -13.74 -34.52 28.84
N VAL A 499 -12.66 -34.43 28.06
CA VAL A 499 -11.30 -34.28 28.59
C VAL A 499 -11.12 -32.81 28.96
N GLN A 500 -10.91 -32.50 30.24
CA GLN A 500 -10.36 -31.21 30.63
C GLN A 500 -8.85 -31.26 30.34
N GLU A 501 -8.41 -30.44 29.40
CA GLU A 501 -6.98 -30.21 29.16
C GLU A 501 -6.40 -29.44 30.36
N ASP A 502 -5.28 -29.93 30.90
CA ASP A 502 -4.65 -29.39 32.10
C ASP A 502 -3.76 -28.19 31.71
N PRO A 503 -4.15 -26.93 31.95
CA PRO A 503 -3.42 -25.75 31.44
C PRO A 503 -2.02 -25.62 32.05
N LEU A 504 -1.74 -26.36 33.13
CA LEU A 504 -0.41 -26.47 33.72
C LEU A 504 0.57 -27.21 32.80
N CYS A 505 0.12 -28.19 32.00
CA CYS A 505 0.97 -28.97 31.11
C CYS A 505 1.46 -28.16 29.91
N ASP A 506 0.57 -27.38 29.29
CA ASP A 506 0.90 -26.52 28.15
C ASP A 506 1.90 -25.43 28.56
N LEU A 507 1.66 -24.78 29.70
CA LEU A 507 2.59 -23.80 30.28
C LEU A 507 3.98 -24.43 30.54
N LEU A 508 4.03 -25.69 30.96
CA LEU A 508 5.28 -26.43 31.20
C LEU A 508 5.99 -26.81 29.89
N ALA A 509 5.24 -27.08 28.81
CA ALA A 509 5.79 -27.31 27.48
C ALA A 509 6.36 -26.01 26.89
N GLU A 510 5.65 -24.90 27.01
CA GLU A 510 6.05 -23.58 26.52
C GLU A 510 7.30 -23.06 27.25
N VAL A 511 7.36 -23.17 28.58
CA VAL A 511 8.55 -22.83 29.37
C VAL A 511 9.77 -23.71 29.00
N LYS A 512 9.56 -24.99 28.67
CA LYS A 512 10.64 -25.87 28.17
C LYS A 512 11.13 -25.44 26.80
N ALA A 513 10.23 -25.08 25.89
CA ALA A 513 10.57 -24.59 24.54
C ALA A 513 11.37 -23.27 24.61
N LEU A 514 10.91 -22.31 25.42
CA LEU A 514 11.62 -21.05 25.68
C LEU A 514 13.03 -21.29 26.26
N ARG A 515 13.17 -22.22 27.22
CA ARG A 515 14.48 -22.55 27.81
C ARG A 515 15.43 -23.18 26.79
N ALA A 516 14.94 -24.02 25.88
CA ALA A 516 15.74 -24.58 24.79
C ALA A 516 16.20 -23.49 23.79
N LEU A 517 15.32 -22.54 23.47
CA LEU A 517 15.63 -21.42 22.58
C LEU A 517 16.70 -20.49 23.18
N VAL A 518 16.59 -20.15 24.48
CA VAL A 518 17.62 -19.37 25.20
C VAL A 518 18.98 -20.09 25.22
N LEU A 519 19.00 -21.41 25.42
CA LEU A 519 20.24 -22.21 25.35
C LEU A 519 20.87 -22.20 23.95
N ALA A 520 20.05 -22.35 22.90
CA ALA A 520 20.53 -22.31 21.51
C ALA A 520 21.07 -20.92 21.12
N GLN A 521 20.44 -19.84 21.59
CA GLN A 521 20.94 -18.48 21.39
C GLN A 521 22.24 -18.22 22.15
N GLY A 522 22.35 -18.68 23.40
CA GLY A 522 23.61 -18.61 24.17
C GLY A 522 24.78 -19.29 23.45
N GLN A 523 24.57 -20.51 22.94
CA GLN A 523 25.58 -21.22 22.13
C GLN A 523 25.96 -20.48 20.84
N ARG A 524 25.03 -19.72 20.25
CA ARG A 524 25.29 -18.91 19.05
C ARG A 524 26.05 -17.63 19.38
N ILE A 525 25.80 -17.02 20.54
CA ILE A 525 26.57 -15.88 21.05
C ILE A 525 28.01 -16.33 21.33
N ASP A 526 28.21 -17.43 22.07
CA ASP A 526 29.54 -18.04 22.31
C ASP A 526 30.33 -18.33 21.02
N LEU A 527 29.64 -18.67 19.92
CA LEU A 527 30.26 -18.90 18.61
C LEU A 527 30.68 -17.58 17.96
N LEU A 528 29.79 -16.58 17.99
CA LEU A 528 30.05 -15.26 17.42
C LEU A 528 31.16 -14.52 18.17
N GLU A 529 31.23 -14.62 19.50
CA GLU A 529 32.32 -14.06 20.31
C GLU A 529 33.67 -14.72 19.96
N LYS A 530 33.70 -16.03 19.72
CA LYS A 530 34.91 -16.75 19.26
C LYS A 530 35.30 -16.41 17.82
N GLN A 531 34.34 -16.06 16.96
CA GLN A 531 34.62 -15.57 15.62
C GLN A 531 35.14 -14.13 15.65
N LEU A 532 34.55 -13.27 16.48
CA LEU A 532 35.00 -11.89 16.70
C LEU A 532 36.44 -11.85 17.22
N ALA A 533 36.76 -12.68 18.23
CA ALA A 533 38.12 -12.76 18.77
C ALA A 533 39.17 -13.15 17.73
N ARG A 534 38.85 -14.06 16.77
CA ARG A 534 39.77 -14.41 15.68
C ARG A 534 40.01 -13.25 14.72
N ILE A 535 38.95 -12.50 14.39
CA ILE A 535 39.02 -11.31 13.55
C ILE A 535 39.87 -10.22 14.24
N GLU A 536 39.73 -10.06 15.56
CA GLU A 536 40.54 -9.12 16.36
C GLU A 536 42.03 -9.54 16.45
N ASP A 537 42.31 -10.85 16.52
CA ASP A 537 43.68 -11.42 16.48
C ASP A 537 44.29 -11.43 15.05
N GLY A 538 43.52 -11.08 14.02
CA GLY A 538 43.98 -10.95 12.63
C GLY A 538 43.91 -12.21 11.76
N ASP A 539 43.29 -13.29 12.26
CA ASP A 539 42.92 -14.46 11.47
C ASP A 539 41.52 -14.23 10.84
N VAL A 540 41.51 -13.95 9.53
CA VAL A 540 40.39 -13.53 8.65
C VAL A 540 39.00 -14.09 8.99
#